data_AF-A0A965VCW3-F1
#
_entry.id   AF-A0A965VCW3-F1
#
_cell.length_a   1.000
_cell.length_b   1.000
_cell.length_c   1.000
_cell.angle_alpha   90.00
_cell.angle_beta   90.00
_cell.angle_gamma   90.00
#
_symmetry.space_group_name_H-M   'P 1'
#
loop_
_entity.id
_entity.type
_entity.pdbx_description
1 polymer ?
#
loop_
_entity_poly.entity_id
_entity_poly.type
_entity_poly.pdbx_seq_one_letter_code
_entity_poly.pdbx_strand_id
1 'polypeptide(L)'
;MNLIGEHTDYNDGFVLPMAIGPCIRVRVTPRADRRALLHSEHGPPASLDLERPLQPGDRGWSCYPAGVIAQFQRLGWSIPGFEATISADLPAGGGLSSSAALEVATATAVEMLCGQALPPEEKALLCQQAEHEFADVPCGIMDQFAVTCCRAGHALLLDCRSRILRHVPFAAADVRVLVIDSGVRHRLADGEYARRRAECASAARHLRVPSLRDVDASDWQTAQAALPEPERSRTAHVISENDRTLAFADA
;
A
#
# COMPACT_ATOMS: atom_id res chain seq x y z
N MET A 1 1.79 4.53 -8.70
CA MET A 1 3.02 3.89 -9.23
C MET A 1 4.20 4.36 -8.43
N ASN A 2 5.29 3.61 -8.40
CA ASN A 2 6.53 4.04 -7.75
C ASN A 2 7.57 4.48 -8.80
N LEU A 3 8.25 5.61 -8.58
CA LEU A 3 9.32 6.06 -9.48
C LEU A 3 10.66 5.40 -9.13
N ILE A 4 10.96 5.28 -7.83
CA ILE A 4 12.15 4.65 -7.26
C ILE A 4 11.93 4.38 -5.76
N GLY A 5 12.70 3.48 -5.16
CA GLY A 5 12.52 3.05 -3.77
C GLY A 5 11.91 1.65 -3.67
N GLU A 6 12.19 0.77 -4.63
CA GLU A 6 11.59 -0.55 -4.62
C GLU A 6 12.12 -1.40 -3.47
N HIS A 7 11.23 -2.10 -2.76
CA HIS A 7 11.56 -2.97 -1.63
C HIS A 7 12.23 -2.27 -0.42
N THR A 8 12.11 -0.95 -0.31
CA THR A 8 12.65 -0.19 0.84
C THR A 8 11.58 0.12 1.89
N ASP A 9 10.30 0.19 1.53
CA ASP A 9 9.21 0.60 2.41
C ASP A 9 9.02 -0.29 3.65
N TYR A 10 9.05 -1.62 3.47
CA TYR A 10 9.02 -2.58 4.59
C TYR A 10 10.39 -2.76 5.29
N ASN A 11 11.42 -2.05 4.83
CA ASN A 11 12.73 -1.90 5.46
C ASN A 11 12.90 -0.50 6.06
N ASP A 12 11.80 0.17 6.41
CA ASP A 12 11.75 1.53 6.97
C ASP A 12 12.46 2.58 6.10
N GLY A 13 12.73 2.28 4.83
CA GLY A 13 13.52 3.09 3.90
C GLY A 13 12.79 4.30 3.35
N PHE A 14 13.17 4.71 2.14
CA PHE A 14 12.56 5.81 1.41
C PHE A 14 11.93 5.33 0.11
N VAL A 15 10.77 5.89 -0.22
CA VAL A 15 10.07 5.64 -1.48
C VAL A 15 9.67 6.95 -2.14
N LEU A 16 9.55 6.93 -3.47
CA LEU A 16 9.14 8.10 -4.25
C LEU A 16 7.98 7.77 -5.22
N PRO A 17 6.78 7.46 -4.70
CA PRO A 17 5.62 7.22 -5.53
C PRO A 17 5.02 8.49 -6.16
N MET A 18 4.20 8.25 -7.18
CA MET A 18 3.36 9.24 -7.83
C MET A 18 1.99 8.63 -8.15
N ALA A 19 0.93 9.42 -7.94
CA ALA A 19 -0.41 9.06 -8.39
C ALA A 19 -0.51 9.11 -9.93
N ILE A 20 -1.33 8.22 -10.49
CA ILE A 20 -1.58 8.14 -11.93
C ILE A 20 -3.05 8.49 -12.23
N GLY A 21 -3.37 8.71 -13.50
CA GLY A 21 -4.73 9.03 -13.94
C GLY A 21 -5.78 7.94 -13.63
N PRO A 22 -5.47 6.64 -13.86
CA PRO A 22 -6.37 5.56 -13.48
C PRO A 22 -6.69 5.54 -11.98
N CYS A 23 -7.94 5.25 -11.64
CA CYS A 23 -8.56 5.23 -10.33
C CYS A 23 -9.60 4.11 -10.15
N ILE A 24 -9.97 3.86 -8.90
CA ILE A 24 -11.17 3.10 -8.53
C ILE A 24 -12.24 4.09 -8.08
N ARG A 25 -13.45 3.93 -8.62
CA ARG A 25 -14.61 4.75 -8.26
C ARG A 25 -15.61 3.89 -7.52
N VAL A 26 -16.01 4.34 -6.33
CA VAL A 26 -17.03 3.71 -5.50
C VAL A 26 -18.23 4.64 -5.39
N ARG A 27 -19.38 4.18 -5.86
CA ARG A 27 -20.67 4.84 -5.61
C ARG A 27 -21.34 4.15 -4.45
N VAL A 28 -21.78 4.91 -3.45
CA VAL A 28 -22.52 4.38 -2.29
C VAL A 28 -23.92 4.96 -2.15
N THR A 29 -24.86 4.11 -1.75
CA THR A 29 -26.24 4.47 -1.43
C THR A 29 -26.56 3.95 -0.03
N PRO A 30 -26.96 4.81 0.93
CA PRO A 30 -27.36 4.37 2.26
C PRO A 30 -28.55 3.41 2.22
N ARG A 31 -28.59 2.48 3.17
CA ARG A 31 -29.67 1.52 3.36
C ARG A 31 -30.20 1.60 4.79
N ALA A 32 -31.45 1.18 4.97
CA ALA A 32 -32.09 1.13 6.28
C ALA A 32 -31.70 -0.11 7.12
N ASP A 33 -31.28 -1.20 6.47
CA ASP A 33 -30.78 -2.39 7.15
C ASP A 33 -29.32 -2.25 7.58
N ARG A 34 -28.80 -3.25 8.28
CA ARG A 34 -27.41 -3.29 8.79
C ARG A 34 -26.48 -4.06 7.86
N ARG A 35 -26.63 -3.92 6.54
CA ARG A 35 -25.86 -4.69 5.55
C ARG A 35 -25.07 -3.79 4.61
N ALA A 36 -23.85 -4.21 4.26
CA ALA A 36 -23.13 -3.70 3.10
C ALA A 36 -23.33 -4.65 1.92
N LEU A 37 -23.93 -4.18 0.82
CA LEU A 37 -24.03 -4.93 -0.43
C LEU A 37 -22.99 -4.39 -1.40
N LEU A 38 -22.10 -5.24 -1.90
CA LEU A 38 -20.96 -4.84 -2.71
C LEU A 38 -21.07 -5.44 -4.11
N HIS A 39 -20.99 -4.58 -5.12
CA HIS A 39 -21.02 -4.94 -6.54
C HIS A 39 -19.73 -4.44 -7.20
N SER A 40 -19.08 -5.31 -7.96
CA SER A 40 -17.87 -4.99 -8.73
C SER A 40 -18.09 -5.35 -10.19
N GLU A 41 -17.61 -4.51 -11.11
CA GLU A 41 -17.63 -4.80 -12.56
C GLU A 41 -16.80 -6.05 -12.92
N HIS A 42 -15.90 -6.48 -12.04
CA HIS A 42 -14.92 -7.54 -12.31
C HIS A 42 -14.98 -8.72 -11.31
N GLY A 43 -15.98 -8.75 -10.42
CA GLY A 43 -16.07 -9.77 -9.38
C GLY A 43 -17.50 -10.17 -9.03
N PRO A 44 -17.69 -11.33 -8.36
CA PRO A 44 -19.01 -11.73 -7.87
C PRO A 44 -19.53 -10.73 -6.82
N PRO A 45 -20.85 -10.55 -6.69
CA PRO A 45 -21.40 -9.72 -5.64
C PRO A 45 -21.06 -10.29 -4.25
N ALA A 46 -20.91 -9.41 -3.27
CA ALA A 46 -20.65 -9.78 -1.89
C ALA A 46 -21.61 -9.07 -0.93
N SER A 47 -21.86 -9.67 0.23
CA SER A 47 -22.66 -9.04 1.28
C SER A 47 -22.00 -9.22 2.63
N LEU A 48 -21.91 -8.13 3.38
CA LEU A 48 -21.35 -8.08 4.73
C LEU A 48 -22.43 -7.70 5.72
N ASP A 49 -22.40 -8.36 6.87
CA ASP A 49 -23.27 -8.11 8.01
C ASP A 49 -22.58 -7.13 8.97
N LEU A 50 -23.12 -5.93 9.11
CA LEU A 50 -22.54 -4.84 9.89
C LEU A 50 -23.10 -4.78 11.33
N GLU A 51 -23.91 -5.75 11.77
CA GLU A 51 -24.40 -5.83 13.16
C GLU A 51 -23.34 -6.33 14.12
N ARG A 52 -22.35 -7.07 13.60
CA ARG A 52 -21.25 -7.64 14.35
C ARG A 52 -19.90 -7.22 13.78
N PRO A 53 -18.83 -7.28 14.59
CA PRO A 53 -17.47 -7.06 14.09
C PRO A 53 -17.14 -8.05 12.98
N LEU A 54 -16.77 -7.53 11.82
CA LEU A 54 -16.34 -8.36 10.69
C LEU A 54 -15.04 -9.11 11.05
N GLN A 55 -14.93 -10.34 10.58
CA GLN A 55 -13.76 -11.20 10.78
C GLN A 55 -13.13 -11.53 9.43
N PRO A 56 -11.80 -11.78 9.38
CA PRO A 56 -11.16 -12.31 8.18
C PRO A 56 -11.84 -13.61 7.70
N GLY A 57 -11.99 -13.75 6.39
CA GLY A 57 -12.69 -14.87 5.77
C GLY A 57 -12.09 -15.22 4.41
N ASP A 58 -12.93 -15.44 3.40
CA ASP A 58 -12.48 -15.72 2.04
C ASP A 58 -11.65 -14.57 1.47
N ARG A 59 -10.50 -14.91 0.86
CA ARG A 59 -9.54 -13.95 0.29
C ARG A 59 -9.92 -13.51 -1.13
N GLY A 60 -11.21 -13.45 -1.41
CA GLY A 60 -11.73 -12.86 -2.64
C GLY A 60 -11.61 -11.34 -2.60
N TRP A 61 -11.95 -10.65 -3.70
CA TRP A 61 -11.85 -9.19 -3.78
C TRP A 61 -12.62 -8.45 -2.67
N SER A 62 -13.67 -9.05 -2.09
CA SER A 62 -14.45 -8.45 -1.02
C SER A 62 -13.72 -8.42 0.33
N CYS A 63 -12.57 -9.10 0.48
CA CYS A 63 -11.78 -9.03 1.71
C CYS A 63 -11.21 -7.62 1.95
N TYR A 64 -10.83 -6.88 0.90
CA TYR A 64 -10.32 -5.52 1.00
C TYR A 64 -11.35 -4.56 1.61
N PRO A 65 -12.58 -4.39 1.06
CA PRO A 65 -13.59 -3.54 1.69
C PRO A 65 -14.04 -4.08 3.05
N ALA A 66 -14.11 -5.40 3.24
CA ALA A 66 -14.46 -5.98 4.54
C ALA A 66 -13.44 -5.62 5.62
N GLY A 67 -12.14 -5.68 5.31
CA GLY A 67 -11.08 -5.31 6.23
C GLY A 67 -11.11 -3.84 6.60
N VAL A 68 -11.31 -2.95 5.62
CA VAL A 68 -11.45 -1.51 5.87
C VAL A 68 -12.62 -1.23 6.81
N ILE A 69 -13.79 -1.80 6.53
CA ILE A 69 -14.98 -1.67 7.38
C ILE A 69 -14.70 -2.20 8.80
N ALA A 70 -14.02 -3.35 8.92
CA ALA A 70 -13.65 -3.91 10.20
C ALA A 70 -12.74 -2.98 11.01
N GLN A 71 -11.76 -2.33 10.37
CA GLN A 71 -10.88 -1.38 11.05
C GLN A 71 -11.65 -0.14 11.54
N PHE A 72 -12.57 0.40 10.74
CA PHE A 72 -13.46 1.48 11.21
C PHE A 72 -14.36 1.03 12.37
N GLN A 73 -14.88 -0.20 12.36
CA GLN A 73 -15.61 -0.76 13.50
C GLN A 73 -14.73 -0.83 14.76
N ARG A 74 -13.44 -1.18 14.65
CA ARG A 74 -12.48 -1.18 15.78
C ARG A 74 -12.24 0.23 16.34
N LEU A 75 -12.32 1.26 15.50
CA LEU A 75 -12.30 2.68 15.93
C LEU A 75 -13.62 3.12 16.58
N GLY A 76 -14.63 2.25 16.66
CA GLY A 76 -15.93 2.53 17.26
C GLY A 76 -16.91 3.24 16.32
N TRP A 77 -16.64 3.29 15.01
CA TRP A 77 -17.52 3.96 14.07
C TRP A 77 -18.80 3.15 13.82
N SER A 78 -19.95 3.81 13.92
CA SER A 78 -21.25 3.22 13.59
C SER A 78 -21.57 3.45 12.11
N ILE A 79 -21.09 2.53 11.27
CA ILE A 79 -21.24 2.62 9.80
C ILE A 79 -22.67 2.20 9.44
N PRO A 80 -23.50 3.02 8.77
CA PRO A 80 -24.86 2.62 8.35
C PRO A 80 -24.82 1.46 7.34
N GLY A 81 -25.95 0.79 7.09
CA GLY A 81 -26.03 -0.09 5.93
C GLY A 81 -25.86 0.69 4.64
N PHE A 82 -25.32 0.06 3.61
CA PHE A 82 -25.12 0.69 2.31
C PHE A 82 -25.05 -0.33 1.17
N GLU A 83 -25.30 0.15 -0.03
CA GLU A 83 -24.97 -0.54 -1.27
C GLU A 83 -23.82 0.20 -1.96
N ALA A 84 -22.83 -0.52 -2.45
CA ALA A 84 -21.68 0.02 -3.14
C ALA A 84 -21.52 -0.60 -4.54
N THR A 85 -21.34 0.24 -5.55
CA THR A 85 -20.92 -0.18 -6.89
C THR A 85 -19.50 0.29 -7.14
N ILE A 86 -18.62 -0.63 -7.53
CA ILE A 86 -17.19 -0.44 -7.71
C ILE A 86 -16.86 -0.60 -9.20
N SER A 87 -16.28 0.45 -9.76
CA SER A 87 -15.76 0.48 -11.14
C SER A 87 -14.28 0.85 -11.11
N ALA A 88 -13.49 0.30 -12.03
CA ALA A 88 -12.05 0.51 -12.09
C ALA A 88 -11.61 0.72 -13.54
N ASP A 89 -10.78 1.74 -13.76
CA ASP A 89 -10.00 1.87 -15.01
C ASP A 89 -8.53 1.41 -14.80
N LEU A 90 -8.20 0.96 -13.59
CA LEU A 90 -6.95 0.27 -13.26
C LEU A 90 -7.00 -1.20 -13.69
N PRO A 91 -5.96 -1.72 -14.37
CA PRO A 91 -5.88 -3.13 -14.68
C PRO A 91 -5.70 -3.94 -13.38
N ALA A 92 -6.65 -4.85 -13.10
CA ALA A 92 -6.57 -5.73 -11.95
C ALA A 92 -5.26 -6.55 -11.98
N GLY A 93 -4.49 -6.49 -10.89
CA GLY A 93 -3.23 -7.23 -10.77
C GLY A 93 -2.09 -6.73 -11.67
N GLY A 94 -2.20 -5.52 -12.23
CA GLY A 94 -1.17 -4.93 -13.10
C GLY A 94 0.06 -4.33 -12.38
N GLY A 95 0.21 -4.56 -11.07
CA GLY A 95 1.30 -3.95 -10.28
C GLY A 95 1.13 -2.45 -10.05
N LEU A 96 -0.09 -1.93 -10.15
CA LEU A 96 -0.43 -0.51 -9.98
C LEU A 96 -1.30 -0.27 -8.74
N SER A 97 -1.06 -1.04 -7.68
CA SER A 97 -1.67 -0.83 -6.34
C SER A 97 -3.21 -0.87 -6.36
N SER A 98 -3.81 -1.79 -7.13
CA SER A 98 -5.26 -1.89 -7.26
C SER A 98 -5.98 -2.27 -5.95
N SER A 99 -5.33 -3.00 -5.05
CA SER A 99 -5.85 -3.31 -3.70
C SER A 99 -5.89 -2.04 -2.84
N ALA A 100 -4.77 -1.35 -2.69
CA ALA A 100 -4.70 -0.09 -1.95
C ALA A 100 -5.67 0.97 -2.48
N ALA A 101 -5.83 1.08 -3.81
CA ALA A 101 -6.83 1.97 -4.41
C ALA A 101 -8.27 1.60 -3.98
N LEU A 102 -8.60 0.31 -3.92
CA LEU A 102 -9.91 -0.17 -3.49
C LEU A 102 -10.13 0.06 -1.99
N GLU A 103 -9.11 -0.19 -1.18
CA GLU A 103 -9.15 0.04 0.27
C GLU A 103 -9.41 1.51 0.58
N VAL A 104 -8.61 2.41 0.00
CA VAL A 104 -8.72 3.85 0.25
C VAL A 104 -10.03 4.42 -0.30
N ALA A 105 -10.50 3.94 -1.45
CA ALA A 105 -11.80 4.34 -1.99
C ALA A 105 -12.95 3.84 -1.09
N THR A 106 -12.85 2.63 -0.53
CA THR A 106 -13.81 2.13 0.45
C THR A 106 -13.78 2.96 1.74
N ALA A 107 -12.59 3.28 2.24
CA ALA A 107 -12.44 4.10 3.44
C ALA A 107 -13.08 5.49 3.25
N THR A 108 -12.82 6.11 2.10
CA THR A 108 -13.42 7.40 1.73
C THR A 108 -14.95 7.31 1.63
N ALA A 109 -15.50 6.19 1.14
CA ALA A 109 -16.95 5.99 1.11
C ALA A 109 -17.54 5.81 2.53
N VAL A 110 -16.85 5.11 3.42
CA VAL A 110 -17.24 4.98 4.84
C VAL A 110 -17.21 6.34 5.54
N GLU A 111 -16.18 7.15 5.30
CA GLU A 111 -16.07 8.53 5.78
C GLU A 111 -17.29 9.37 5.36
N MET A 112 -17.67 9.31 4.08
CA MET A 112 -18.86 9.98 3.56
C MET A 112 -20.16 9.51 4.23
N LEU A 113 -20.32 8.20 4.42
CA LEU A 113 -21.51 7.62 5.05
C LEU A 113 -21.64 7.99 6.53
N CYS A 114 -20.52 8.17 7.22
CA CYS A 114 -20.49 8.51 8.64
C CYS A 114 -20.47 10.03 8.89
N GLY A 115 -20.18 10.84 7.86
CA GLY A 115 -20.02 12.28 8.00
C GLY A 115 -18.77 12.70 8.78
N GLN A 116 -17.73 11.85 8.78
CA GLN A 116 -16.48 12.03 9.52
C GLN A 116 -15.32 11.62 8.63
N ALA A 117 -14.14 12.22 8.80
CA ALA A 117 -12.95 11.86 8.03
C ALA A 117 -11.75 11.66 8.95
N LEU A 118 -10.93 10.66 8.65
CA LEU A 118 -9.62 10.48 9.27
C LEU A 118 -8.60 11.41 8.60
N PRO A 119 -7.54 11.80 9.33
CA PRO A 119 -6.34 12.33 8.70
C PRO A 119 -5.83 11.38 7.60
N PRO A 120 -5.32 11.89 6.46
CA PRO A 120 -4.92 11.04 5.33
C PRO A 120 -3.94 9.92 5.69
N GLU A 121 -2.98 10.22 6.57
CA GLU A 121 -1.97 9.26 7.05
C GLU A 121 -2.59 8.16 7.93
N GLU A 122 -3.54 8.52 8.79
CA GLU A 122 -4.29 7.55 9.61
C GLU A 122 -5.16 6.65 8.74
N LYS A 123 -5.81 7.22 7.71
CA LYS A 123 -6.54 6.44 6.70
C LYS A 123 -5.62 5.48 5.95
N ALA A 124 -4.41 5.91 5.58
CA ALA A 124 -3.44 5.04 4.89
C ALA A 124 -3.04 3.85 5.77
N LEU A 125 -2.73 4.10 7.05
CA LEU A 125 -2.39 3.06 8.02
C LEU A 125 -3.57 2.12 8.30
N LEU A 126 -4.79 2.66 8.36
CA LEU A 126 -6.01 1.86 8.50
C LEU A 126 -6.18 0.90 7.32
N CYS A 127 -5.99 1.38 6.09
CA CYS A 127 -6.06 0.55 4.90
C CYS A 127 -4.95 -0.51 4.87
N GLN A 128 -3.72 -0.15 5.26
CA GLN A 128 -2.62 -1.11 5.35
C GLN A 128 -2.94 -2.23 6.34
N GLN A 129 -3.49 -1.89 7.51
CA GLN A 129 -3.88 -2.87 8.52
C GLN A 129 -5.00 -3.79 8.00
N ALA A 130 -5.93 -3.26 7.21
CA ALA A 130 -6.94 -4.07 6.54
C ALA A 130 -6.31 -5.07 5.55
N GLU A 131 -5.33 -4.65 4.76
CA GLU A 131 -4.63 -5.52 3.81
C GLU A 131 -3.86 -6.64 4.53
N HIS A 132 -3.19 -6.31 5.65
CA HIS A 132 -2.47 -7.29 6.47
C HIS A 132 -3.41 -8.33 7.08
N GLU A 133 -4.54 -7.92 7.65
CA GLU A 133 -5.42 -8.81 8.41
C GLU A 133 -6.42 -9.59 7.54
N PHE A 134 -6.93 -8.98 6.47
CA PHE A 134 -8.03 -9.57 5.67
C PHE A 134 -7.56 -10.12 4.33
N ALA A 135 -6.51 -9.53 3.73
CA ALA A 135 -5.89 -10.08 2.53
C ALA A 135 -4.67 -10.97 2.84
N ASP A 136 -4.13 -10.91 4.08
CA ASP A 136 -2.92 -11.62 4.52
C ASP A 136 -1.70 -11.29 3.64
N VAL A 137 -1.61 -10.03 3.24
CA VAL A 137 -0.50 -9.50 2.46
C VAL A 137 0.30 -8.59 3.37
N PRO A 138 1.52 -8.98 3.80
CA PRO A 138 2.33 -8.17 4.70
C PRO A 138 3.05 -7.04 3.94
N CYS A 139 2.29 -6.18 3.25
CA CYS A 139 2.81 -5.04 2.47
C CYS A 139 3.53 -4.01 3.36
N GLY A 140 4.37 -3.16 2.76
CA GLY A 140 4.83 -1.95 3.43
C GLY A 140 3.74 -0.86 3.40
N ILE A 141 4.10 0.40 3.62
CA ILE A 141 3.12 1.51 3.71
C ILE A 141 2.94 2.26 2.39
N MET A 142 3.80 2.02 1.40
CA MET A 142 3.94 2.90 0.24
C MET A 142 2.63 3.09 -0.52
N ASP A 143 1.95 2.01 -0.85
CA ASP A 143 0.80 2.02 -1.75
C ASP A 143 -0.37 2.83 -1.15
N GLN A 144 -0.72 2.57 0.11
CA GLN A 144 -1.79 3.30 0.80
C GLN A 144 -1.44 4.78 0.98
N PHE A 145 -0.19 5.10 1.33
CA PHE A 145 0.27 6.50 1.43
C PHE A 145 0.26 7.19 0.06
N ALA A 146 0.69 6.51 -1.00
CA ALA A 146 0.67 7.05 -2.35
C ALA A 146 -0.76 7.41 -2.78
N VAL A 147 -1.70 6.48 -2.61
CA VAL A 147 -3.10 6.66 -3.00
C VAL A 147 -3.78 7.77 -2.18
N THR A 148 -3.47 7.89 -0.89
CA THR A 148 -4.10 8.90 0.00
C THR A 148 -3.46 10.28 -0.06
N CYS A 149 -2.14 10.36 -0.21
CA CYS A 149 -1.37 11.59 0.08
C CYS A 149 -0.70 12.22 -1.15
N CYS A 150 -0.67 11.55 -2.31
CA CYS A 150 -0.14 12.16 -3.53
C CYS A 150 -0.96 13.38 -3.98
N ARG A 151 -0.30 14.30 -4.69
CA ARG A 151 -0.91 15.52 -5.23
C ARG A 151 -0.62 15.64 -6.71
N ALA A 152 -1.53 16.28 -7.45
CA ALA A 152 -1.32 16.54 -8.86
C ALA A 152 -0.01 17.33 -9.09
N GLY A 153 0.75 16.92 -10.10
CA GLY A 153 2.03 17.56 -10.46
C GLY A 153 3.18 17.33 -9.48
N HIS A 154 3.06 16.37 -8.56
CA HIS A 154 4.10 16.06 -7.58
C HIS A 154 4.33 14.55 -7.45
N ALA A 155 5.59 14.15 -7.28
CA ALA A 155 5.93 12.89 -6.63
C ALA A 155 5.90 13.09 -5.09
N LEU A 156 5.81 12.00 -4.34
CA LEU A 156 5.77 12.01 -2.88
C LEU A 156 6.99 11.27 -2.35
N LEU A 157 7.98 11.99 -1.83
CA LEU A 157 9.04 11.35 -1.06
C LEU A 157 8.47 11.01 0.31
N LEU A 158 8.44 9.73 0.62
CA LEU A 158 7.99 9.20 1.90
C LEU A 158 9.17 8.54 2.63
N ASP A 159 9.44 9.04 3.82
CA ASP A 159 10.26 8.33 4.79
C ASP A 159 9.38 7.29 5.51
N CYS A 160 9.57 6.01 5.23
CA CYS A 160 8.72 4.95 5.75
C CYS A 160 8.86 4.72 7.26
N ARG A 161 9.98 5.18 7.86
CA ARG A 161 10.22 5.11 9.30
C ARG A 161 9.46 6.21 10.04
N SER A 162 9.77 7.45 9.69
CA SER A 162 9.27 8.64 10.39
C SER A 162 7.89 9.06 9.90
N ARG A 163 7.45 8.52 8.76
CA ARG A 163 6.21 8.87 8.03
C ARG A 163 6.19 10.32 7.54
N ILE A 164 7.36 10.96 7.48
CA ILE A 164 7.48 12.32 6.97
C ILE A 164 7.25 12.31 5.46
N LEU A 165 6.38 13.22 5.02
CA LEU A 165 5.97 13.40 3.63
C LEU A 165 6.61 14.66 3.05
N ARG A 166 7.26 14.53 1.89
CA ARG A 166 7.74 15.66 1.09
C ARG A 166 7.22 15.56 -0.34
N HIS A 167 6.33 16.47 -0.72
CA HIS A 167 5.88 16.59 -2.11
C HIS A 167 6.97 17.23 -2.96
N VAL A 168 7.52 16.44 -3.88
CA VAL A 168 8.57 16.87 -4.83
C VAL A 168 7.86 17.27 -6.13
N PRO A 169 7.95 18.55 -6.58
CA PRO A 169 7.37 18.97 -7.84
C PRO A 169 7.87 18.11 -9.01
N PHE A 170 6.93 17.53 -9.75
CA PHE A 170 7.20 16.62 -10.86
C PHE A 170 6.28 17.01 -12.04
N ALA A 171 6.41 18.26 -12.48
CA ALA A 171 5.57 18.88 -13.50
C ALA A 171 6.42 19.54 -14.61
N ALA A 172 7.42 18.81 -15.11
CA ALA A 172 8.26 19.26 -16.21
C ALA A 172 7.53 19.06 -17.55
N ALA A 173 7.33 20.14 -18.32
CA ALA A 173 6.55 20.13 -19.55
C ALA A 173 7.13 19.19 -20.64
N ASP A 174 8.41 18.89 -20.55
CA ASP A 174 9.23 18.08 -21.45
C ASP A 174 9.43 16.63 -20.98
N VAL A 175 9.02 16.28 -19.76
CA VAL A 175 9.14 14.91 -19.22
C VAL A 175 7.81 14.17 -19.36
N ARG A 176 7.88 12.91 -19.77
CA ARG A 176 6.73 11.99 -19.80
C ARG A 176 7.12 10.69 -19.10
N VAL A 177 6.22 10.19 -18.26
CA VAL A 177 6.35 8.88 -17.62
C VAL A 177 5.50 7.90 -18.40
N LEU A 178 6.14 6.86 -18.95
CA LEU A 178 5.45 5.79 -19.66
C LEU A 178 5.39 4.56 -18.76
N VAL A 179 4.17 4.09 -18.50
CA VAL A 179 3.94 2.82 -17.80
C VAL A 179 3.75 1.73 -18.85
N ILE A 180 4.66 0.75 -18.88
CA ILE A 180 4.62 -0.36 -19.83
C ILE A 180 4.22 -1.63 -19.09
N ASP A 181 3.02 -2.14 -19.37
CA ASP A 181 2.55 -3.42 -18.87
C ASP A 181 3.23 -4.57 -19.63
N SER A 182 3.93 -5.45 -18.93
CA SER A 182 4.61 -6.61 -19.52
C SER A 182 3.65 -7.65 -20.11
N GLY A 183 2.36 -7.57 -19.78
CA GLY A 183 1.34 -8.56 -20.13
C GLY A 183 1.43 -9.86 -19.33
N VAL A 184 2.44 -10.01 -18.47
CA VAL A 184 2.59 -11.17 -17.60
C VAL A 184 1.76 -10.95 -16.34
N ARG A 185 0.76 -11.81 -16.14
CA ARG A 185 -0.01 -11.87 -14.91
C ARG A 185 0.53 -13.01 -14.06
N HIS A 186 1.44 -12.70 -13.14
CA HIS A 186 1.75 -13.66 -12.09
C HIS A 186 0.50 -13.80 -11.21
N ARG A 187 0.02 -15.04 -11.02
CA ARG A 187 -0.96 -15.32 -9.96
C ARG A 187 -0.34 -14.78 -8.67
N LEU A 188 -0.99 -13.76 -8.08
CA LEU A 188 -0.69 -13.11 -6.79
C LEU A 188 0.63 -13.59 -6.17
N ALA A 189 1.74 -12.93 -6.53
CA ALA A 189 3.02 -12.96 -5.82
C ALA A 189 3.17 -14.16 -4.84
N ASP A 190 3.27 -15.38 -5.39
CA ASP A 190 3.24 -16.66 -4.67
C ASP A 190 4.39 -16.77 -3.65
N GLY A 191 4.27 -16.07 -2.53
CA GLY A 191 5.25 -16.00 -1.45
C GLY A 191 6.53 -15.22 -1.76
N GLU A 192 6.84 -14.84 -3.00
CA GLU A 192 8.11 -14.18 -3.34
C GLU A 192 8.31 -12.85 -2.60
N TYR A 193 7.27 -12.03 -2.49
CA TYR A 193 7.31 -10.79 -1.72
C TYR A 193 7.54 -11.07 -0.23
N ALA A 194 6.76 -11.98 0.35
CA ALA A 194 6.91 -12.40 1.75
C ALA A 194 8.30 -13.00 2.03
N ARG A 195 8.84 -13.77 1.08
CA ARG A 195 10.19 -14.34 1.13
C ARG A 195 11.24 -13.23 1.16
N ARG A 196 11.16 -12.24 0.28
CA ARG A 196 12.08 -11.08 0.27
C ARG A 196 12.02 -10.30 1.58
N ARG A 197 10.82 -10.08 2.13
CA ARG A 197 10.66 -9.47 3.45
C ARG A 197 11.33 -10.29 4.55
N ALA A 198 11.13 -11.62 4.54
CA ALA A 198 11.77 -12.53 5.49
C ALA A 198 13.30 -12.56 5.35
N GLU A 199 13.83 -12.56 4.13
CA GLU A 199 15.27 -12.45 3.83
C GLU A 199 15.86 -11.16 4.40
N CYS A 200 15.18 -10.02 4.22
CA CYS A 200 15.61 -8.74 4.77
C CYS A 200 15.58 -8.71 6.31
N ALA A 201 14.50 -9.24 6.92
CA ALA A 201 14.39 -9.36 8.37
C ALA A 201 15.45 -10.30 8.96
N SER A 202 15.81 -11.37 8.25
CA SER A 202 16.91 -12.26 8.61
C SER A 202 18.25 -11.53 8.60
N ALA A 203 18.53 -10.81 7.51
CA ALA A 203 19.74 -10.00 7.38
C ALA A 203 19.87 -8.96 8.50
N ALA A 204 18.79 -8.23 8.82
CA ALA A 204 18.76 -7.25 9.91
C ALA A 204 19.09 -7.90 11.27
N ARG A 205 18.57 -9.11 11.55
CA ARG A 205 18.90 -9.87 12.75
C ARG A 205 20.37 -10.30 12.79
N HIS A 206 20.94 -10.76 11.68
CA HIS A 206 22.36 -11.12 11.61
C HIS A 206 23.27 -9.92 11.85
N LEU A 207 22.91 -8.76 11.30
CA LEU A 207 23.61 -7.49 11.51
C LEU A 207 23.30 -6.82 12.86
N ARG A 208 22.34 -7.34 13.62
CA ARG A 208 21.87 -6.82 14.90
C ARG A 208 21.36 -5.37 14.82
N VAL A 209 20.70 -5.05 13.73
CA VAL A 209 20.02 -3.76 13.52
C VAL A 209 18.50 -3.95 13.54
N PRO A 210 17.73 -2.94 13.98
CA PRO A 210 16.26 -3.00 13.91
C PRO A 210 15.74 -3.15 12.48
N SER A 211 16.41 -2.46 11.55
CA SER A 211 16.05 -2.44 10.14
C SER A 211 17.29 -2.27 9.27
N LEU A 212 17.20 -2.73 8.01
CA LEU A 212 18.29 -2.56 7.03
C LEU A 212 18.58 -1.09 6.70
N ARG A 213 17.66 -0.17 7.01
CA ARG A 213 17.93 1.27 6.95
C ARG A 213 19.00 1.74 7.94
N ASP A 214 19.27 0.99 9.01
CA ASP A 214 20.29 1.36 10.00
C ASP A 214 21.70 0.88 9.62
N VAL A 215 21.87 0.30 8.44
CA VAL A 215 23.19 -0.10 7.94
C VAL A 215 23.80 1.07 7.16
N ASP A 216 24.81 1.70 7.75
CA ASP A 216 25.58 2.74 7.07
C ASP A 216 26.38 2.15 5.89
N ALA A 217 26.48 2.90 4.79
CA ALA A 217 27.26 2.51 3.63
C ALA A 217 28.77 2.33 3.95
N SER A 218 29.32 3.08 4.91
CA SER A 218 30.71 2.90 5.36
C SER A 218 30.91 1.57 6.09
N ASP A 219 29.91 1.17 6.87
CA ASP A 219 29.95 -0.05 7.68
C ASP A 219 29.67 -1.29 6.81
N TRP A 220 28.88 -1.11 5.73
CA TRP A 220 28.53 -2.16 4.79
C TRP A 220 29.73 -2.89 4.18
N GLN A 221 30.81 -2.18 3.84
CA GLN A 221 32.01 -2.79 3.24
C GLN A 221 32.59 -3.93 4.09
N THR A 222 32.52 -3.78 5.42
CA THR A 222 32.99 -4.78 6.38
C THR A 222 31.86 -5.76 6.74
N ALA A 223 30.66 -5.25 6.97
CA ALA A 223 29.52 -6.05 7.44
C ALA A 223 29.04 -7.09 6.41
N GLN A 224 29.18 -6.81 5.11
CA GLN A 224 28.73 -7.71 4.04
C GLN A 224 29.40 -9.10 4.08
N ALA A 225 30.62 -9.19 4.62
CA ALA A 225 31.33 -10.46 4.73
C ALA A 225 30.63 -11.45 5.68
N ALA A 226 29.87 -10.94 6.65
CA ALA A 226 29.15 -11.74 7.63
C ALA A 226 27.80 -12.28 7.12
N LEU A 227 27.29 -11.80 5.99
CA LEU A 227 25.98 -12.20 5.46
C LEU A 227 26.09 -13.28 4.37
N PRO A 228 25.31 -14.37 4.46
CA PRO A 228 25.16 -15.31 3.35
C PRO A 228 24.34 -14.70 2.20
N GLU A 229 24.34 -15.35 1.04
CA GLU A 229 23.30 -15.09 0.02
C GLU A 229 21.99 -15.79 0.42
N PRO A 230 20.81 -15.21 0.12
CA PRO A 230 20.58 -13.96 -0.62
C PRO A 230 20.64 -12.68 0.25
N GLU A 231 20.80 -12.79 1.56
CA GLU A 231 20.72 -11.67 2.53
C GLU A 231 21.68 -10.53 2.20
N ARG A 232 22.90 -10.87 1.77
CA ARG A 232 23.90 -9.90 1.35
C ARG A 232 23.41 -9.06 0.17
N SER A 233 22.89 -9.70 -0.87
CA SER A 233 22.31 -9.01 -2.02
C SER A 233 21.08 -8.17 -1.65
N ARG A 234 20.24 -8.64 -0.71
CA ARG A 234 19.08 -7.86 -0.23
C ARG A 234 19.51 -6.61 0.51
N THR A 235 20.51 -6.73 1.38
CA THR A 235 21.04 -5.61 2.15
C THR A 235 21.69 -4.57 1.24
N ALA A 236 22.54 -5.01 0.30
CA ALA A 236 23.14 -4.11 -0.69
C ALA A 236 22.09 -3.36 -1.53
N HIS A 237 21.01 -4.04 -1.93
CA HIS A 237 19.90 -3.42 -2.62
C HIS A 237 19.27 -2.31 -1.78
N VAL A 238 18.86 -2.61 -0.54
CA VAL A 238 18.16 -1.64 0.32
C VAL A 238 19.01 -0.39 0.60
N ILE A 239 20.29 -0.57 0.93
CA ILE A 239 21.20 0.57 1.18
C ILE A 239 21.29 1.45 -0.06
N SER A 240 21.65 0.83 -1.19
CA SER A 240 21.87 1.59 -2.42
C SER A 240 20.58 2.20 -2.99
N GLU A 241 19.43 1.57 -2.79
CA GLU A 241 18.12 2.07 -3.24
C GLU A 241 17.64 3.24 -2.38
N ASN A 242 17.88 3.24 -1.07
CA ASN A 242 17.62 4.40 -0.22
C ASN A 242 18.44 5.62 -0.68
N ASP A 243 19.74 5.42 -0.91
CA ASP A 243 20.63 6.51 -1.39
C ASP A 243 20.19 7.04 -2.75
N ARG A 244 19.87 6.14 -3.70
CA ARG A 244 19.37 6.53 -5.02
C ARG A 244 18.04 7.28 -4.93
N THR A 245 17.14 6.87 -4.04
CA THR A 245 15.83 7.51 -3.88
C THR A 245 15.97 8.94 -3.36
N LEU A 246 16.81 9.15 -2.34
CA LEU A 246 17.10 10.48 -1.81
C LEU A 246 17.78 11.36 -2.86
N ALA A 247 18.80 10.84 -3.55
CA ALA A 247 19.50 11.58 -4.59
C ALA A 247 18.57 11.96 -5.75
N PHE A 248 17.67 11.07 -6.17
CA PHE A 248 16.69 11.36 -7.22
C PHE A 248 15.68 12.43 -6.78
N ALA A 249 15.26 12.39 -5.52
CA ALA A 249 14.28 13.35 -4.99
C ALA A 249 14.86 14.77 -4.83
N ASP A 250 16.18 14.93 -4.78
CA ASP A 250 16.90 16.21 -4.67
C ASP A 250 17.44 16.73 -6.01
N ALA A 251 17.41 15.91 -7.07
CA ALA A 251 17.89 16.26 -8.42
C ALA A 251 16.88 17.13 -9.19
#